data_AF-A0A3N5G421-F1
#
_entry.id   AF-A0A3N5G421-F1
#
_cell.length_a   1.000
_cell.length_b   1.000
_cell.length_c   1.000
_cell.angle_alpha   90.00
_cell.angle_beta   90.00
_cell.angle_gamma   90.00
#
_symmetry.space_group_name_H-M   'P 1'
#
loop_
_entity.id
_entity.type
_entity.pdbx_description
1 polymer ?
#
loop_
_entity_poly.entity_id
_entity_poly.type
_entity_poly.pdbx_seq_one_letter_code
_entity_poly.pdbx_strand_id
1 'polypeptide(L)'
;MGEQTKYLLDESRIPKRWYNIQADLPKPLAPVLHPGTMKPVGPDDLAPLFPMALIMQEVTTEREVDIPQPVRDIYRLWRPSPLYRARRLEKALGTPAKIFYKYEGVSPAGSHKPNTAVAQAFYNREAGIKRLSTETGAGQWGSSLAFAGALFGIDVTVFQVRVSYDQKPYRRALMESYGASCLPSPSDQTEYGRAVLAKRPDHPGSLGIAISEAVEVAAKNDQTKYALGSVLNHVLLHQT
;
A
#
# COMPACT_ATOMS: atom_id res chain seq x y z
N MET A 1 19.95 -29.87 -22.63
CA MET A 1 18.96 -28.88 -22.14
C MET A 1 19.70 -27.89 -21.26
N GLY A 2 19.57 -26.59 -21.51
CA GLY A 2 20.21 -25.55 -20.68
C GLY A 2 19.65 -25.53 -19.25
N GLU A 3 20.45 -25.09 -18.29
CA GLU A 3 20.00 -24.99 -16.90
C GLU A 3 18.84 -23.98 -16.75
N GLN A 4 17.75 -24.37 -16.09
CA GLN A 4 16.60 -23.48 -15.87
C GLN A 4 16.98 -22.25 -15.01
N THR A 5 16.57 -21.06 -15.47
CA THR A 5 16.77 -19.77 -14.77
C THR A 5 15.46 -19.16 -14.25
N LYS A 6 14.36 -19.36 -14.97
CA LYS A 6 13.05 -18.77 -14.68
C LYS A 6 12.05 -19.87 -14.33
N TYR A 7 11.37 -19.69 -13.20
CA TYR A 7 10.34 -20.58 -12.68
C TYR A 7 9.01 -19.82 -12.65
N LEU A 8 8.07 -20.30 -13.44
CA LEU A 8 6.72 -19.73 -13.55
C LEU A 8 5.73 -20.61 -12.81
N LEU A 9 4.70 -19.96 -12.30
CA LEU A 9 3.56 -20.58 -11.67
C LEU A 9 2.32 -20.16 -12.45
N ASP A 10 1.51 -21.13 -12.84
CA ASP A 10 0.28 -20.92 -13.59
C ASP A 10 -0.75 -20.09 -12.81
N GLU A 11 -1.54 -19.25 -13.48
CA GLU A 11 -2.56 -18.40 -12.87
C GLU A 11 -3.65 -19.20 -12.13
N SER A 12 -3.93 -20.43 -12.53
CA SER A 12 -4.84 -21.33 -11.81
C SER A 12 -4.36 -21.66 -10.39
N ARG A 13 -3.06 -21.47 -10.11
CA ARG A 13 -2.42 -21.74 -8.82
C ARG A 13 -2.19 -20.49 -7.98
N ILE A 14 -2.76 -19.34 -8.34
CA ILE A 14 -2.79 -18.18 -7.43
C ILE A 14 -3.47 -18.58 -6.11
N PRO A 15 -2.87 -18.29 -4.94
CA PRO A 15 -3.46 -18.58 -3.64
C PRO A 15 -4.92 -18.11 -3.53
N LYS A 16 -5.71 -18.84 -2.75
CA LYS A 16 -7.10 -18.49 -2.44
C LYS A 16 -7.23 -17.70 -1.13
N ARG A 17 -6.17 -17.70 -0.33
CA ARG A 17 -6.12 -17.14 1.02
C ARG A 17 -4.82 -16.36 1.20
N TRP A 18 -4.91 -15.26 1.94
CA TRP A 18 -3.76 -14.63 2.58
C TRP A 18 -3.45 -15.34 3.88
N TYR A 19 -2.19 -15.31 4.28
CA TYR A 19 -1.68 -15.85 5.54
C TYR A 19 -1.43 -14.73 6.56
N ASN A 20 -1.93 -14.91 7.77
CA ASN A 20 -1.75 -13.99 8.88
C ASN A 20 -0.74 -14.55 9.89
N ILE A 21 0.43 -13.90 9.97
CA ILE A 21 1.47 -14.31 10.91
C ILE A 21 1.07 -14.13 12.38
N GLN A 22 0.08 -13.27 12.69
CA GLN A 22 -0.38 -13.04 14.07
C GLN A 22 -0.85 -14.34 14.75
N ALA A 23 -1.40 -15.28 13.97
CA ALA A 23 -1.85 -16.57 14.48
C ALA A 23 -0.71 -17.47 15.01
N ASP A 24 0.52 -17.21 14.55
CA ASP A 24 1.68 -18.09 14.78
C ASP A 24 2.84 -17.38 15.50
N LEU A 25 2.65 -16.12 15.93
CA LEU A 25 3.64 -15.43 16.74
C LEU A 25 3.80 -16.13 18.10
N PRO A 26 5.03 -16.20 18.65
CA PRO A 26 5.28 -16.87 19.93
C PRO A 26 4.57 -16.18 21.12
N LYS A 27 4.23 -14.90 20.96
CA LYS A 27 3.38 -14.13 21.87
C LYS A 27 2.60 -13.09 21.05
N PRO A 28 1.40 -12.69 21.50
CA PRO A 28 0.65 -11.61 20.85
C PRO A 28 1.48 -10.32 20.77
N LEU A 29 1.27 -9.54 19.70
CA LEU A 29 1.82 -8.19 19.63
C LEU A 29 1.22 -7.30 20.73
N ALA A 30 2.00 -6.33 21.17
CA ALA A 30 1.48 -5.29 22.03
C ALA A 30 0.37 -4.50 21.29
N PRO A 31 -0.71 -4.13 21.99
CA PRO A 31 -1.77 -3.34 21.37
C PRO A 31 -1.24 -1.98 20.95
N VAL A 32 -1.74 -1.47 19.83
CA VAL A 32 -1.52 -0.07 19.44
C VAL A 32 -2.25 0.82 20.44
N LEU A 33 -1.58 1.84 20.94
CA LEU A 33 -2.15 2.77 21.92
C LEU A 33 -2.63 4.06 21.24
N HIS A 34 -3.81 4.53 21.64
CA HIS A 34 -4.34 5.81 21.20
C HIS A 34 -3.45 6.94 21.76
N PRO A 35 -2.93 7.86 20.92
CA PRO A 35 -1.89 8.81 21.32
C PRO A 35 -2.38 9.83 22.37
N GLY A 36 -3.68 10.10 22.44
CA GLY A 36 -4.25 11.02 23.42
C GLY A 36 -4.63 10.37 24.76
N THR A 37 -5.04 9.11 24.76
CA THR A 37 -5.59 8.44 25.96
C THR A 37 -4.62 7.41 26.53
N MET A 38 -3.60 7.01 25.76
CA MET A 38 -2.63 5.96 26.07
C MET A 38 -3.27 4.59 26.35
N LYS A 39 -4.54 4.40 25.96
CA LYS A 39 -5.26 3.12 26.04
C LYS A 39 -5.20 2.40 24.69
N PRO A 40 -5.38 1.06 24.64
CA PRO A 40 -5.50 0.33 23.39
C PRO A 40 -6.55 0.94 22.45
N VAL A 41 -6.23 1.07 21.17
CA VAL A 41 -7.16 1.55 20.14
C VAL A 41 -8.30 0.54 19.93
N GLY A 42 -9.52 1.03 19.79
CA GLY A 42 -10.69 0.27 19.38
C GLY A 42 -11.07 0.50 17.92
N PRO A 43 -12.06 -0.25 17.40
CA PRO A 43 -12.59 -0.04 16.05
C PRO A 43 -13.06 1.39 15.79
N ASP A 44 -13.68 2.04 16.77
CA ASP A 44 -14.20 3.41 16.65
C ASP A 44 -13.08 4.44 16.47
N ASP A 45 -11.89 4.20 17.04
CA ASP A 45 -10.71 5.06 16.84
C ASP A 45 -10.16 4.98 15.41
N LEU A 46 -10.40 3.85 14.73
CA LEU A 46 -9.92 3.57 13.37
C LEU A 46 -10.97 3.85 12.28
N ALA A 47 -12.26 3.83 12.64
CA ALA A 47 -13.39 4.03 11.73
C ALA A 47 -13.33 5.33 10.92
N PRO A 48 -12.80 6.46 11.43
CA PRO A 48 -12.59 7.65 10.59
C PRO A 48 -11.66 7.40 9.40
N LEU A 49 -10.69 6.50 9.55
CA LEU A 49 -9.62 6.29 8.57
C LEU A 49 -9.85 5.07 7.68
N PHE A 50 -10.44 4.00 8.21
CA PHE A 50 -10.57 2.72 7.50
C PHE A 50 -12.01 2.21 7.50
N PRO A 51 -12.44 1.50 6.45
CA PRO A 51 -13.70 0.76 6.46
C PRO A 51 -13.60 -0.44 7.41
N MET A 52 -14.74 -0.87 7.97
CA MET A 52 -14.81 -1.94 8.98
C MET A 52 -14.13 -3.25 8.52
N ALA A 53 -14.23 -3.61 7.24
CA ALA A 53 -13.58 -4.81 6.71
C ALA A 53 -12.05 -4.80 6.89
N LEU A 54 -11.39 -3.64 6.68
CA LEU A 54 -9.95 -3.51 6.90
C LEU A 54 -9.61 -3.46 8.38
N ILE A 55 -10.46 -2.84 9.21
CA ILE A 55 -10.30 -2.82 10.67
C ILE A 55 -10.35 -4.24 11.24
N MET A 56 -11.30 -5.07 10.79
CA MET A 56 -11.41 -6.47 11.20
C MET A 56 -10.17 -7.27 10.81
N GLN A 57 -9.59 -7.02 9.63
CA GLN A 57 -8.34 -7.65 9.20
C GLN A 57 -7.13 -7.17 10.00
N GLU A 58 -7.15 -5.94 10.51
CA GLU A 58 -6.05 -5.40 11.31
C GLU A 58 -5.91 -6.12 12.66
N VAL A 59 -7.03 -6.58 13.21
CA VAL A 59 -7.12 -7.20 14.54
C VAL A 59 -7.39 -8.70 14.51
N THR A 60 -7.55 -9.30 13.32
CA THR A 60 -7.86 -10.73 13.20
C THR A 60 -6.72 -11.60 13.71
N THR A 61 -7.10 -12.68 14.40
CA THR A 61 -6.20 -13.76 14.82
C THR A 61 -6.40 -15.03 14.01
N GLU A 62 -7.28 -15.01 13.01
CA GLU A 62 -7.42 -16.13 12.07
C GLU A 62 -6.14 -16.27 11.25
N ARG A 63 -5.68 -17.51 11.09
CA ARG A 63 -4.44 -17.83 10.37
C ARG A 63 -4.53 -17.54 8.87
N GLU A 64 -5.71 -17.70 8.29
CA GLU A 64 -5.94 -17.50 6.87
C GLU A 64 -7.17 -16.62 6.65
N VAL A 65 -7.08 -15.71 5.69
CA VAL A 65 -8.19 -14.85 5.26
C VAL A 65 -8.44 -15.07 3.78
N ASP A 66 -9.67 -15.43 3.40
CA ASP A 66 -10.02 -15.66 2.00
C ASP A 66 -9.81 -14.39 1.16
N ILE A 67 -9.18 -14.55 0.00
CA ILE A 67 -8.98 -13.46 -0.97
C ILE A 67 -10.27 -13.34 -1.80
N PRO A 68 -10.97 -12.19 -1.77
CA PRO A 68 -12.18 -12.01 -2.57
C PRO A 68 -11.92 -12.27 -4.06
N GLN A 69 -12.88 -12.91 -4.74
CA GLN A 69 -12.72 -13.26 -6.15
C GLN A 69 -12.36 -12.04 -7.05
N PRO A 70 -13.00 -10.85 -6.88
CA PRO A 70 -12.62 -9.66 -7.65
C PRO A 70 -11.16 -9.21 -7.45
N VAL A 71 -10.62 -9.36 -6.23
CA VAL A 71 -9.22 -9.07 -5.93
C VAL A 71 -8.30 -10.07 -6.63
N ARG A 72 -8.64 -11.37 -6.59
CA ARG A 72 -7.88 -12.43 -7.29
C ARG A 72 -7.92 -12.28 -8.80
N ASP A 73 -9.03 -11.79 -9.36
CA ASP A 73 -9.16 -11.52 -10.79
C ASP A 73 -8.20 -10.41 -11.23
N ILE A 74 -8.10 -9.33 -10.46
CA ILE A 74 -7.13 -8.26 -10.72
C ILE A 74 -5.69 -8.74 -10.51
N TYR A 75 -5.42 -9.55 -9.48
CA TYR A 75 -4.08 -10.11 -9.27
C TYR A 75 -3.54 -10.86 -10.48
N ARG A 76 -4.39 -11.55 -11.26
CA ARG A 76 -3.98 -12.27 -12.48
C ARG A 76 -3.29 -11.37 -13.52
N LEU A 77 -3.45 -10.05 -13.45
CA LEU A 77 -2.76 -9.12 -14.34
C LEU A 77 -1.23 -9.15 -14.19
N TRP A 78 -0.69 -9.54 -13.02
CA TRP A 78 0.76 -9.68 -12.80
C TRP A 78 1.18 -10.86 -11.91
N ARG A 79 0.22 -11.57 -11.32
CA ARG A 79 0.44 -12.69 -10.41
C ARG A 79 0.07 -14.00 -11.11
N PRO A 80 0.80 -15.09 -10.82
CA PRO A 80 1.96 -15.19 -9.93
C PRO A 80 3.21 -14.53 -10.51
N SER A 81 3.98 -13.83 -9.68
CA SER A 81 5.24 -13.24 -10.15
C SER A 81 6.31 -14.33 -10.37
N PRO A 82 7.22 -14.16 -11.33
CA PRO A 82 8.26 -15.15 -11.61
C PRO A 82 9.26 -15.27 -10.44
N LEU A 83 9.70 -16.51 -10.19
CA LEU A 83 10.87 -16.79 -9.36
C LEU A 83 12.07 -17.02 -10.29
N TYR A 84 13.18 -16.35 -10.03
CA TYR A 84 14.40 -16.50 -10.81
C TYR A 84 15.52 -17.08 -9.96
N ARG A 85 16.40 -17.87 -10.58
CA ARG A 85 17.69 -18.26 -10.01
C ARG A 85 18.80 -17.40 -10.60
N ALA A 86 19.52 -16.66 -9.76
CA ALA A 86 20.54 -15.70 -10.17
C ALA A 86 21.90 -16.34 -10.48
N ARG A 87 21.95 -17.32 -11.40
CA ARG A 87 23.16 -18.11 -11.72
C ARG A 87 24.40 -17.28 -12.08
N ARG A 88 24.22 -16.17 -12.78
CA ARG A 88 25.32 -15.24 -13.11
C ARG A 88 25.88 -14.55 -11.86
N LEU A 89 25.00 -14.20 -10.91
CA LEU A 89 25.41 -13.65 -9.63
C LEU A 89 26.09 -14.72 -8.77
N GLU A 90 25.55 -15.95 -8.73
CA GLU A 90 26.20 -17.10 -8.07
C GLU A 90 27.64 -17.28 -8.57
N LYS A 91 27.83 -17.29 -9.90
CA LYS A 91 29.15 -17.38 -10.54
C LYS A 91 30.06 -16.19 -10.20
N ALA A 92 29.55 -14.97 -10.28
CA ALA A 92 30.33 -13.76 -9.98
C ALA A 92 30.80 -13.71 -8.52
N LEU A 93 30.02 -14.27 -7.60
CA LEU A 93 30.36 -14.37 -6.17
C LEU A 93 31.21 -15.61 -5.83
N GLY A 94 31.37 -16.56 -6.76
CA GLY A 94 32.02 -17.84 -6.48
C GLY A 94 31.34 -18.66 -5.38
N THR A 95 30.04 -18.43 -5.13
CA THR A 95 29.33 -19.04 -4.00
C THR A 95 28.73 -20.39 -4.36
N PRO A 96 28.76 -21.39 -3.46
CA PRO A 96 27.99 -22.63 -3.62
C PRO A 96 26.50 -22.43 -3.31
N ALA A 97 26.11 -21.29 -2.72
CA ALA A 97 24.72 -21.00 -2.41
C ALA A 97 23.89 -20.81 -3.69
N LYS A 98 22.65 -21.28 -3.66
CA LYS A 98 21.67 -21.01 -4.71
C LYS A 98 20.93 -19.72 -4.36
N ILE A 99 20.99 -18.73 -5.24
CA ILE A 99 20.36 -17.42 -5.02
C ILE A 99 19.09 -17.35 -5.84
N PHE A 100 17.95 -17.28 -5.15
CA PHE A 100 16.66 -17.05 -5.79
C PHE A 100 16.11 -15.68 -5.42
N TYR A 101 15.37 -15.06 -6.35
CA TYR A 101 14.62 -13.85 -6.07
C TYR A 101 13.22 -13.93 -6.66
N LYS A 102 12.24 -13.59 -5.82
CA LYS A 102 10.84 -13.44 -6.22
C LYS A 102 10.67 -12.05 -6.82
N TYR A 103 10.42 -11.97 -8.13
CA TYR A 103 10.46 -10.71 -8.84
C TYR A 103 9.10 -10.01 -8.85
N GLU A 104 8.79 -9.29 -7.77
CA GLU A 104 7.56 -8.49 -7.62
C GLU A 104 7.53 -7.23 -8.50
N GLY A 105 8.60 -6.95 -9.26
CA GLY A 105 8.68 -5.81 -10.17
C GLY A 105 7.82 -5.93 -11.44
N VAL A 106 7.15 -7.06 -11.65
CA VAL A 106 6.28 -7.29 -12.83
C VAL A 106 4.91 -6.60 -12.74
N SER A 107 4.56 -6.04 -11.58
CA SER A 107 3.27 -5.36 -11.42
C SER A 107 3.20 -4.06 -12.22
N PRO A 108 2.00 -3.54 -12.54
CA PRO A 108 1.84 -2.27 -13.27
C PRO A 108 2.53 -1.06 -12.62
N ALA A 109 2.74 -1.08 -11.30
CA ALA A 109 3.47 -0.04 -10.58
C ALA A 109 4.98 -0.35 -10.40
N GLY A 110 5.42 -1.56 -10.75
CA GLY A 110 6.81 -2.01 -10.64
C GLY A 110 7.26 -2.33 -9.21
N SER A 111 6.35 -2.83 -8.36
CA SER A 111 6.67 -3.28 -6.99
C SER A 111 5.60 -4.23 -6.42
N HIS A 112 5.78 -4.71 -5.18
CA HIS A 112 4.76 -5.53 -4.48
C HIS A 112 3.55 -4.71 -3.98
N LYS A 113 3.62 -3.37 -4.01
CA LYS A 113 2.59 -2.51 -3.40
C LYS A 113 1.19 -2.64 -4.00
N PRO A 114 0.99 -2.97 -5.30
CA PRO A 114 -0.34 -3.23 -5.83
C PRO A 114 -1.07 -4.37 -5.12
N ASN A 115 -0.37 -5.33 -4.50
CA ASN A 115 -0.99 -6.43 -3.76
C ASN A 115 -1.95 -5.87 -2.68
N THR A 116 -1.45 -5.03 -1.76
CA THR A 116 -2.33 -4.41 -0.76
C THR A 116 -3.20 -3.28 -1.32
N ALA A 117 -2.74 -2.52 -2.32
CA ALA A 117 -3.52 -1.41 -2.86
C ALA A 117 -4.86 -1.86 -3.45
N VAL A 118 -4.85 -2.98 -4.16
CA VAL A 118 -6.05 -3.57 -4.80
C VAL A 118 -7.01 -4.09 -3.76
N ALA A 119 -6.52 -4.78 -2.72
CA ALA A 119 -7.37 -5.22 -1.61
C ALA A 119 -7.99 -4.03 -0.86
N GLN A 120 -7.20 -3.01 -0.53
CA GLN A 120 -7.71 -1.81 0.14
C GLN A 120 -8.74 -1.06 -0.71
N ALA A 121 -8.48 -0.86 -2.01
CA ALA A 121 -9.43 -0.23 -2.91
C ALA A 121 -10.74 -1.04 -3.03
N PHE A 122 -10.65 -2.37 -3.12
CA PHE A 122 -11.81 -3.26 -3.12
C PHE A 122 -12.67 -3.08 -1.87
N TYR A 123 -12.10 -3.21 -0.66
CA TYR A 123 -12.88 -3.12 0.58
C TYR A 123 -13.47 -1.72 0.80
N ASN A 124 -12.79 -0.67 0.34
CA ASN A 124 -13.34 0.68 0.35
C ASN A 124 -14.51 0.82 -0.65
N ARG A 125 -14.39 0.24 -1.85
CA ARG A 125 -15.47 0.25 -2.85
C ARG A 125 -16.73 -0.42 -2.34
N GLU A 126 -16.57 -1.57 -1.69
CA GLU A 126 -17.66 -2.36 -1.08
C GLU A 126 -18.29 -1.60 0.09
N ALA A 127 -17.51 -0.84 0.86
CA ALA A 127 -18.01 0.04 1.91
C ALA A 127 -18.66 1.34 1.38
N GLY A 128 -18.77 1.51 0.06
CA GLY A 128 -19.40 2.68 -0.56
C GLY A 128 -18.52 3.94 -0.60
N ILE A 129 -17.26 3.84 -0.20
CA ILE A 129 -16.29 4.95 -0.18
C ILE A 129 -16.01 5.42 -1.61
N LYS A 130 -15.94 6.74 -1.78
CA LYS A 130 -15.79 7.38 -3.10
C LYS A 130 -14.38 7.85 -3.37
N ARG A 131 -13.62 8.14 -2.31
CA ARG A 131 -12.28 8.70 -2.40
C ARG A 131 -11.32 8.02 -1.42
N LEU A 132 -10.08 7.87 -1.86
CA LEU A 132 -8.96 7.52 -1.00
C LEU A 132 -7.96 8.67 -0.95
N SER A 133 -7.53 9.02 0.26
CA SER A 133 -6.36 9.87 0.49
C SER A 133 -5.17 9.02 0.88
N THR A 134 -3.98 9.43 0.46
CA THR A 134 -2.76 8.73 0.84
C THR A 134 -1.53 9.62 0.75
N GLU A 135 -0.44 9.21 1.38
CA GLU A 135 0.87 9.83 1.26
C GLU A 135 1.72 9.15 0.19
N THR A 136 2.74 9.83 -0.33
CA THR A 136 3.86 9.11 -0.95
C THR A 136 5.16 9.91 -0.91
N GLY A 137 6.29 9.21 -0.75
CA GLY A 137 7.62 9.80 -0.95
C GLY A 137 8.02 9.72 -2.42
N ALA A 138 8.75 8.65 -2.75
CA ALA A 138 9.24 8.41 -4.11
C ALA A 138 8.15 8.12 -5.15
N GLY A 139 6.90 7.84 -4.75
CA GLY A 139 5.76 7.63 -5.66
C GLY A 139 5.35 6.18 -5.90
N GLN A 140 6.10 5.18 -5.41
CA GLN A 140 5.77 3.76 -5.58
C GLN A 140 4.39 3.39 -5.00
N TRP A 141 4.10 3.88 -3.79
CA TRP A 141 2.83 3.61 -3.13
C TRP A 141 1.68 4.35 -3.80
N GLY A 142 1.82 5.66 -4.05
CA GLY A 142 0.81 6.43 -4.76
C GLY A 142 0.52 5.87 -6.16
N SER A 143 1.53 5.39 -6.90
CA SER A 143 1.33 4.72 -8.21
C SER A 143 0.48 3.44 -8.08
N SER A 144 0.67 2.69 -7.00
CA SER A 144 -0.06 1.44 -6.75
C SER A 144 -1.51 1.70 -6.36
N LEU A 145 -1.74 2.71 -5.52
CA LEU A 145 -3.08 3.10 -5.11
C LEU A 145 -3.85 3.78 -6.25
N ALA A 146 -3.20 4.64 -7.03
CA ALA A 146 -3.79 5.25 -8.23
C ALA A 146 -4.25 4.18 -9.23
N PHE A 147 -3.41 3.19 -9.51
CA PHE A 147 -3.77 2.03 -10.33
C PHE A 147 -4.99 1.28 -9.77
N ALA A 148 -5.00 1.00 -8.47
CA ALA A 148 -6.13 0.31 -7.84
C ALA A 148 -7.42 1.15 -7.88
N GLY A 149 -7.33 2.46 -7.63
CA GLY A 149 -8.45 3.41 -7.72
C GLY A 149 -9.06 3.43 -9.11
N ALA A 150 -8.23 3.46 -10.16
CA ALA A 150 -8.69 3.40 -11.55
C ALA A 150 -9.50 2.13 -11.85
N LEU A 151 -9.09 0.97 -11.32
CA LEU A 151 -9.78 -0.30 -11.53
C LEU A 151 -11.14 -0.37 -10.83
N PHE A 152 -11.28 0.28 -9.67
CA PHE A 152 -12.51 0.23 -8.86
C PHE A 152 -13.40 1.48 -8.98
N GLY A 153 -12.98 2.47 -9.77
CA GLY A 153 -13.69 3.75 -9.90
C GLY A 153 -13.72 4.55 -8.60
N ILE A 154 -12.60 4.55 -7.87
CA ILE A 154 -12.41 5.34 -6.66
C ILE A 154 -11.42 6.48 -6.96
N ASP A 155 -11.80 7.70 -6.59
CA ASP A 155 -10.92 8.87 -6.72
C ASP A 155 -9.73 8.73 -5.76
N VAL A 156 -8.51 8.98 -6.24
CA VAL A 156 -7.31 8.90 -5.39
C VAL A 156 -6.64 10.27 -5.31
N THR A 157 -6.49 10.79 -4.08
CA THR A 157 -5.71 11.99 -3.78
C THR A 157 -4.41 11.59 -3.10
N VAL A 158 -3.28 11.93 -3.72
CA VAL A 158 -1.94 11.58 -3.24
C VAL A 158 -1.23 12.84 -2.75
N PHE A 159 -0.90 12.89 -1.46
CA PHE A 159 -0.01 13.88 -0.88
C PHE A 159 1.43 13.40 -1.08
N GLN A 160 2.11 13.90 -2.11
CA GLN A 160 3.48 13.54 -2.40
C GLN A 160 4.46 14.51 -1.73
N VAL A 161 5.46 13.99 -1.02
CA VAL A 161 6.50 14.80 -0.37
C VAL A 161 7.10 15.79 -1.37
N ARG A 162 7.05 17.10 -1.09
CA ARG A 162 7.37 18.18 -2.04
C ARG A 162 8.69 18.00 -2.76
N VAL A 163 9.79 17.75 -2.06
CA VAL A 163 11.09 17.52 -2.72
C VAL A 163 11.07 16.33 -3.67
N SER A 164 10.31 15.28 -3.38
CA SER A 164 10.14 14.14 -4.28
C SER A 164 9.17 14.44 -5.42
N TYR A 165 8.13 15.25 -5.19
CA TYR A 165 7.22 15.72 -6.23
C TYR A 165 7.99 16.49 -7.32
N ASP A 166 8.93 17.34 -6.92
CA ASP A 166 9.73 18.16 -7.84
C ASP A 166 10.82 17.32 -8.54
N GLN A 167 11.52 16.45 -7.80
CA GLN A 167 12.66 15.69 -8.34
C GLN A 167 12.26 14.41 -9.08
N LYS A 168 11.05 13.89 -8.87
CA LYS A 168 10.59 12.59 -9.44
C LYS A 168 9.29 12.73 -10.23
N PRO A 169 9.25 13.60 -11.27
CA PRO A 169 8.02 13.90 -12.00
C PRO A 169 7.43 12.70 -12.73
N TYR A 170 8.24 11.70 -13.13
CA TYR A 170 7.73 10.52 -13.84
C TYR A 170 6.83 9.63 -13.00
N ARG A 171 7.05 9.58 -11.68
CA ARG A 171 6.14 8.84 -10.79
C ARG A 171 4.84 9.59 -10.59
N ARG A 172 4.88 10.93 -10.57
CA ARG A 172 3.69 11.77 -10.60
C ARG A 172 2.90 11.57 -11.89
N ALA A 173 3.56 11.64 -13.04
CA ALA A 173 2.93 11.42 -14.34
C ALA A 173 2.26 10.04 -14.44
N LEU A 174 2.87 8.99 -13.87
CA LEU A 174 2.26 7.65 -13.80
C LEU A 174 1.01 7.62 -12.90
N MET A 175 1.02 8.33 -11.76
CA MET A 175 -0.15 8.43 -10.89
C MET A 175 -1.29 9.18 -11.59
N GLU A 176 -0.98 10.31 -12.24
CA GLU A 176 -1.93 11.14 -12.97
C GLU A 176 -2.49 10.42 -14.21
N SER A 177 -1.72 9.57 -14.88
CA SER A 177 -2.22 8.76 -16.00
C SER A 177 -3.22 7.68 -15.56
N TYR A 178 -3.19 7.27 -14.28
CA TYR A 178 -4.23 6.45 -13.67
C TYR A 178 -5.39 7.28 -13.09
N GLY A 179 -5.38 8.62 -13.25
CA GLY A 179 -6.45 9.51 -12.80
C GLY A 179 -6.31 10.02 -11.36
N ALA A 180 -5.19 9.78 -10.67
CA ALA A 180 -4.99 10.32 -9.33
C ALA A 180 -4.64 11.81 -9.34
N SER A 181 -5.14 12.55 -8.34
CA SER A 181 -4.74 13.94 -8.08
C SER A 181 -3.51 13.97 -7.16
N CYS A 182 -2.39 14.50 -7.65
CA CYS A 182 -1.14 14.55 -6.90
C CYS A 182 -0.86 15.96 -6.36
N LEU A 183 -0.80 16.10 -5.04
CA LEU A 183 -0.56 17.37 -4.34
C LEU A 183 0.84 17.37 -3.71
N PRO A 184 1.64 18.45 -3.87
CA PRO A 184 2.91 18.57 -3.17
C PRO A 184 2.66 18.86 -1.69
N SER A 185 3.18 17.99 -0.81
CA SER A 185 3.09 18.09 0.65
C SER A 185 4.36 18.72 1.24
N PRO A 186 4.28 19.80 2.04
CA PRO A 186 3.07 20.35 2.65
C PRO A 186 2.21 21.14 1.64
N SER A 187 0.90 20.92 1.60
CA SER A 187 -0.01 21.61 0.66
C SER A 187 -0.77 22.76 1.32
N ASP A 188 -1.43 23.60 0.51
CA ASP A 188 -2.38 24.61 0.99
C ASP A 188 -3.81 24.07 1.16
N GLN A 189 -4.03 22.79 0.83
CA GLN A 189 -5.34 22.15 0.80
C GLN A 189 -5.83 21.72 2.20
N THR A 190 -4.93 21.63 3.18
CA THR A 190 -5.24 21.18 4.55
C THR A 190 -4.85 22.23 5.59
N GLU A 191 -5.44 22.19 6.78
CA GLU A 191 -5.06 23.07 7.89
C GLU A 191 -3.64 22.79 8.35
N TYR A 192 -3.26 21.51 8.46
CA TYR A 192 -1.92 21.11 8.85
C TYR A 192 -0.88 21.57 7.83
N GLY A 193 -1.14 21.37 6.54
CA GLY A 193 -0.27 21.84 5.46
C GLY A 193 -0.08 23.36 5.47
N ARG A 194 -1.18 24.13 5.59
CA ARG A 194 -1.11 25.60 5.74
C ARG A 194 -0.31 26.04 6.97
N ALA A 195 -0.46 25.35 8.11
CA ALA A 195 0.29 25.65 9.33
C ALA A 195 1.80 25.37 9.17
N VAL A 196 2.20 24.34 8.42
CA VAL A 196 3.61 24.09 8.10
C VAL A 196 4.16 25.16 7.16
N LEU A 197 3.42 25.51 6.10
CA LEU A 197 3.82 26.53 5.12
C LEU A 197 3.93 27.93 5.74
N ALA A 198 3.08 28.27 6.70
CA ALA A 198 3.15 29.55 7.42
C ALA A 198 4.47 29.72 8.19
N LYS A 199 5.06 28.62 8.68
CA LYS A 199 6.35 28.63 9.39
C LYS A 199 7.53 28.63 8.42
N ARG A 200 7.39 27.89 7.32
CA ARG A 200 8.42 27.75 6.28
C ARG A 200 7.77 27.58 4.90
N PRO A 201 7.63 28.65 4.10
CA PRO A 201 6.96 28.58 2.80
C PRO A 201 7.65 27.65 1.78
N ASP A 202 8.97 27.48 1.87
CA ASP A 202 9.79 26.64 1.00
C ASP A 202 10.01 25.21 1.57
N HIS A 203 9.17 24.77 2.53
CA HIS A 203 9.41 23.53 3.26
C HIS A 203 9.48 22.31 2.32
N PRO A 204 10.57 21.51 2.34
CA PRO A 204 10.79 20.41 1.37
C PRO A 204 9.84 19.21 1.55
N GLY A 205 9.06 19.24 2.62
CA GLY A 205 8.15 18.17 3.02
C GLY A 205 8.84 17.03 3.74
N SER A 206 8.04 16.14 4.30
CA SER A 206 8.47 14.87 4.87
C SER A 206 7.33 13.88 4.74
N LEU A 207 7.63 12.58 4.85
CA LEU A 207 6.59 11.56 4.83
C LEU A 207 5.58 11.77 5.96
N GLY A 208 6.05 12.17 7.15
CA GLY A 208 5.18 12.47 8.29
C GLY A 208 4.19 13.59 8.00
N ILE A 209 4.62 14.66 7.33
CA ILE A 209 3.72 15.76 6.96
C ILE A 209 2.68 15.30 5.94
N ALA A 210 3.10 14.54 4.92
CA ALA A 210 2.20 13.99 3.93
C ALA A 210 1.16 13.04 4.52
N ILE A 211 1.56 12.21 5.51
CA ILE A 211 0.65 11.36 6.28
C ILE A 211 -0.36 12.24 7.05
N SER A 212 0.11 13.26 7.75
CA SER A 212 -0.78 14.15 8.52
C SER A 212 -1.83 14.81 7.64
N GLU A 213 -1.47 15.29 6.45
CA GLU A 213 -2.43 15.87 5.51
C GLU A 213 -3.42 14.84 4.96
N ALA A 214 -2.93 13.65 4.56
CA ALA A 214 -3.79 12.60 4.04
C ALA A 214 -4.80 12.11 5.09
N VAL A 215 -4.35 11.97 6.35
CA VAL A 215 -5.19 11.60 7.49
C VAL A 215 -6.19 12.72 7.81
N GLU A 216 -5.79 13.99 7.77
CA GLU A 216 -6.70 15.12 8.01
C GLU A 216 -7.87 15.11 7.02
N VAL A 217 -7.61 14.88 5.73
CA VAL A 217 -8.67 14.82 4.71
C VAL A 217 -9.61 13.65 4.92
N ALA A 218 -9.09 12.47 5.28
CA ALA A 218 -9.92 11.30 5.56
C ALA A 218 -10.79 11.50 6.82
N ALA A 219 -10.21 12.02 7.90
CA ALA A 219 -10.91 12.21 9.17
C ALA A 219 -12.03 13.27 9.10
N LYS A 220 -11.98 14.20 8.13
CA LYS A 220 -12.97 15.26 7.96
C LYS A 220 -14.08 14.93 6.96
N ASN A 221 -14.05 13.78 6.28
CA ASN A 221 -15.02 13.45 5.24
C ASN A 221 -15.33 11.95 5.22
N ASP A 222 -16.57 11.58 5.58
CA ASP A 222 -17.01 10.18 5.66
C ASP A 222 -16.94 9.42 4.33
N GLN A 223 -16.96 10.11 3.19
CA GLN A 223 -16.79 9.51 1.86
C GLN A 223 -15.32 9.32 1.45
N THR A 224 -14.38 9.76 2.29
CA THR A 224 -12.95 9.61 2.08
C THR A 224 -12.34 8.70 3.15
N LYS A 225 -11.52 7.74 2.73
CA LYS A 225 -10.73 6.93 3.66
C LYS A 225 -9.24 7.05 3.38
N TYR A 226 -8.46 6.83 4.41
CA TYR A 226 -7.02 6.81 4.29
C TYR A 226 -6.58 5.42 3.88
N ALA A 227 -5.64 5.33 2.95
CA ALA A 227 -4.98 4.08 2.58
C ALA A 227 -3.47 4.24 2.78
N LEU A 228 -2.80 3.18 3.20
CA LEU A 228 -1.35 3.17 3.43
C LEU A 228 -0.70 1.87 2.97
N GLY A 229 0.54 1.99 2.53
CA GLY A 229 1.25 0.90 1.85
C GLY A 229 2.25 0.15 2.74
N SER A 230 2.23 0.34 4.06
CA SER A 230 3.21 -0.26 4.97
C SER A 230 2.72 -0.37 6.42
N VAL A 231 3.51 -1.04 7.27
CA VAL A 231 3.46 -1.10 8.74
C VAL A 231 2.30 -1.89 9.35
N LEU A 232 1.08 -1.73 8.85
CA LEU A 232 -0.11 -2.34 9.45
C LEU A 232 -0.24 -3.85 9.17
N ASN A 233 -0.96 -4.55 10.04
CA ASN A 233 -1.15 -6.00 9.94
C ASN A 233 -1.87 -6.38 8.66
N HIS A 234 -2.99 -5.73 8.32
CA HIS A 234 -3.73 -6.03 7.10
C HIS A 234 -2.89 -5.73 5.85
N VAL A 235 -1.96 -4.77 5.91
CA VAL A 235 -1.02 -4.50 4.83
C VAL A 235 -0.10 -5.68 4.60
N LEU A 236 0.50 -6.23 5.66
CA LEU A 236 1.36 -7.41 5.57
C LEU A 236 0.58 -8.66 5.16
N LEU A 237 -0.63 -8.84 5.70
CA LEU A 237 -1.56 -9.91 5.31
C LEU A 237 -1.74 -9.95 3.79
N HIS A 238 -2.08 -8.81 3.18
CA HIS A 238 -2.30 -8.73 1.73
C HIS A 238 -1.05 -9.01 0.87
N GLN A 239 0.15 -9.01 1.46
CA GLN A 239 1.41 -9.27 0.77
C GLN A 239 1.82 -10.75 0.76
N THR A 240 1.06 -11.62 1.42
CA THR A 240 1.35 -13.05 1.56
C THR A 240 0.81 -13.89 0.41
#